data_AF-A0A8J5J6N7-F1
#
_entry.id   AF-A0A8J5J6N7-F1
#
_cell.length_a   1.000
_cell.length_b   1.000
_cell.length_c   1.000
_cell.angle_alpha   90.00
_cell.angle_beta   90.00
_cell.angle_gamma   90.00
#
_symmetry.space_group_name_H-M   'P 1'
#
loop_
_entity.id
_entity.type
_entity.pdbx_description
1 polymer ?
#
loop_
_entity_poly.entity_id
_entity_poly.type
_entity_poly.pdbx_seq_one_letter_code
_entity_poly.pdbx_strand_id
1 'polypeptide(L)'
;TASTSSRRTTLASSTSTANNTTNWLNLEKRTSKQVKGPWEFKFEVRQDILTGKLPCSFVTHALLGSYMVQAEVGDYDPKEHSGTTYLSEFTFAPNQNTELEEKVVDLHKTHKGQTPAEAELHYLENAKKLAMYGVDMHSAKDSEGVDIMLGILKISYKRSNFYIKIRPGEFETFESTIGFKLPNHKAAKRLWKVCVEHHTFFRLMTPEPPQKQGLWPRLGSKFRYSGRTQYQSRMAANLSDRNNPEFERTLSRRKLSSRSMD
;
A
#
# COMPACT_ATOMS: atom_id res chain seq x y z
N THR A 1 12.05 -20.18 -12.41
CA THR A 1 11.47 -18.83 -12.61
C THR A 1 11.51 -18.09 -11.28
N ALA A 2 12.36 -17.07 -11.14
CA ALA A 2 12.42 -16.29 -9.90
C ALA A 2 11.30 -15.25 -9.93
N SER A 3 10.08 -15.71 -9.63
CA SER A 3 8.93 -14.85 -9.41
C SER A 3 8.94 -14.42 -7.95
N THR A 4 9.47 -13.23 -7.69
CA THR A 4 9.05 -12.51 -6.50
C THR A 4 7.90 -11.65 -6.97
N SER A 5 6.68 -12.00 -6.58
CA SER A 5 5.60 -11.03 -6.66
C SER A 5 6.10 -9.79 -5.92
N SER A 6 6.14 -8.63 -6.58
CA SER A 6 6.40 -7.37 -5.91
C SER A 6 5.22 -7.12 -4.98
N ARG A 7 5.20 -7.82 -3.85
CA ARG A 7 4.11 -7.79 -2.90
C ARG A 7 4.39 -6.64 -1.97
N ARG A 8 3.79 -5.50 -2.31
CA ARG A 8 3.43 -4.45 -1.36
C ARG A 8 1.97 -4.08 -1.61
N THR A 9 1.03 -4.27 -0.68
CA THR A 9 0.86 -3.77 0.70
C THR A 9 0.31 -2.32 0.70
N THR A 10 -0.78 -1.94 1.46
CA THR A 10 -1.36 -0.57 1.87
C THR A 10 -1.82 -0.35 3.33
N LEU A 11 -2.15 0.90 3.73
CA LEU A 11 -1.67 1.83 4.80
C LEU A 11 -2.35 1.90 6.22
N ALA A 12 -1.59 1.91 7.34
CA ALA A 12 -2.07 2.23 8.72
C ALA A 12 -1.39 3.47 9.31
N SER A 13 -2.14 4.26 10.07
CA SER A 13 -1.63 5.11 11.16
C SER A 13 -2.07 4.58 12.53
N SER A 14 -1.27 4.88 13.55
CA SER A 14 -1.58 4.67 14.96
C SER A 14 -1.49 6.01 15.68
N THR A 15 -2.51 6.34 16.46
CA THR A 15 -2.59 7.52 17.32
C THR A 15 -1.62 7.41 18.48
N SER A 16 -0.37 7.83 18.26
CA SER A 16 0.51 8.29 19.32
C SER A 16 1.74 8.95 18.71
N THR A 17 1.87 10.25 18.94
CA THR A 17 3.09 11.06 18.84
C THR A 17 3.72 11.21 17.44
N ALA A 18 3.46 12.38 16.84
CA ALA A 18 4.36 13.15 15.99
C ALA A 18 5.34 12.34 15.12
N ASN A 19 4.82 11.67 14.08
CA ASN A 19 5.50 11.39 12.80
C ASN A 19 4.53 10.61 11.90
N ASN A 20 3.71 11.32 11.12
CA ASN A 20 2.81 10.78 10.09
C ASN A 20 3.60 9.90 9.11
N THR A 21 3.68 8.60 9.38
CA THR A 21 4.40 7.67 8.50
C THR A 21 3.62 6.38 8.35
N THR A 22 3.32 6.10 7.08
CA THR A 22 2.15 5.38 6.59
C THR A 22 2.55 4.01 6.05
N ASN A 23 1.89 2.93 6.50
CA ASN A 23 2.42 1.57 6.34
C ASN A 23 1.51 0.49 5.82
N TRP A 24 2.08 -0.28 4.91
CA TRP A 24 1.36 -1.11 3.98
C TRP A 24 1.21 -2.60 4.49
N LEU A 25 0.06 -3.30 4.34
CA LEU A 25 -0.30 -4.69 4.73
C LEU A 25 -0.01 -5.83 3.73
N ASN A 26 0.66 -6.92 4.11
CA ASN A 26 1.00 -8.05 3.21
C ASN A 26 -0.22 -8.87 2.83
N LEU A 27 -0.51 -8.86 1.52
CA LEU A 27 -1.60 -9.60 0.87
C LEU A 27 -1.58 -11.12 1.15
N GLU A 28 -0.41 -11.73 1.36
CA GLU A 28 -0.29 -13.18 1.63
C GLU A 28 -0.34 -13.54 3.11
N LYS A 29 -0.20 -12.56 4.00
CA LYS A 29 -0.14 -12.82 5.44
C LYS A 29 -1.50 -12.49 6.05
N ARG A 30 -1.86 -13.25 7.08
CA ARG A 30 -3.04 -12.93 7.90
C ARG A 30 -2.89 -11.53 8.45
N THR A 31 -3.93 -10.71 8.31
CA THR A 31 -3.89 -9.31 8.76
C THR A 31 -3.61 -9.25 10.27
N SER A 32 -4.16 -10.18 11.04
CA SER A 32 -3.92 -10.35 12.49
C SER A 32 -2.46 -10.61 12.90
N LYS A 33 -1.58 -11.01 11.97
CA LYS A 33 -0.14 -11.21 12.23
C LYS A 33 0.71 -9.99 11.89
N GLN A 34 0.12 -8.97 11.29
CA GLN A 34 0.83 -7.84 10.70
C GLN A 34 0.59 -6.54 11.43
N VAL A 35 -0.51 -6.47 12.16
CA VAL A 35 -0.93 -5.27 12.88
C VAL A 35 -1.23 -5.72 14.33
N LYS A 36 -0.85 -4.91 15.33
CA LYS A 36 -1.18 -5.10 16.77
C LYS A 36 -1.76 -3.80 17.37
N GLY A 37 -3.00 -3.80 17.87
CA GLY A 37 -3.67 -2.62 18.47
C GLY A 37 -4.98 -2.20 17.79
N PRO A 38 -5.64 -1.11 18.22
CA PRO A 38 -6.78 -0.51 17.50
C PRO A 38 -6.32 0.23 16.23
N TRP A 39 -7.12 0.20 15.14
CA TRP A 39 -6.67 0.53 13.77
C TRP A 39 -7.28 1.83 13.21
N GLU A 40 -6.49 2.64 12.46
CA GLU A 40 -7.02 3.80 11.69
C GLU A 40 -7.10 3.55 10.17
N PHE A 41 -6.69 2.35 9.72
CA PHE A 41 -6.66 1.84 8.35
C PHE A 41 -7.94 2.05 7.53
N LYS A 42 -9.07 2.07 8.22
CA LYS A 42 -10.40 2.24 7.65
C LYS A 42 -10.49 3.54 6.87
N PHE A 43 -9.85 4.61 7.33
CA PHE A 43 -9.98 5.92 6.70
C PHE A 43 -9.31 5.99 5.34
N GLU A 44 -8.11 5.42 5.17
CA GLU A 44 -7.39 5.50 3.89
C GLU A 44 -8.02 4.63 2.81
N VAL A 45 -8.43 3.41 3.14
CA VAL A 45 -9.14 2.54 2.17
C VAL A 45 -10.51 3.12 1.84
N ARG A 46 -11.25 3.63 2.84
CA ARG A 46 -12.52 4.32 2.62
C ARG A 46 -12.32 5.53 1.72
N GLN A 47 -11.30 6.36 1.98
CA GLN A 47 -11.02 7.53 1.18
C GLN A 47 -10.67 7.14 -0.26
N ASP A 48 -9.82 6.13 -0.45
CA ASP A 48 -9.47 5.64 -1.78
C ASP A 48 -10.70 5.13 -2.55
N ILE A 49 -11.66 4.48 -1.88
CA ILE A 49 -12.94 4.07 -2.48
C ILE A 49 -13.77 5.30 -2.86
N LEU A 50 -13.93 6.26 -1.95
CA LEU A 50 -14.76 7.46 -2.14
C LEU A 50 -14.20 8.40 -3.22
N THR A 51 -12.88 8.50 -3.36
CA THR A 51 -12.25 9.30 -4.43
C THR A 51 -12.14 8.55 -5.76
N GLY A 52 -12.63 7.32 -5.85
CA GLY A 52 -12.53 6.48 -7.05
C GLY A 52 -11.13 5.92 -7.34
N LYS A 53 -10.17 6.09 -6.41
CA LYS A 53 -8.81 5.54 -6.54
C LYS A 53 -8.80 4.01 -6.36
N LEU A 54 -9.75 3.48 -5.58
CA LEU A 54 -9.99 2.06 -5.41
C LEU A 54 -11.40 1.70 -5.93
N PRO A 55 -11.55 1.42 -7.24
CA PRO A 55 -12.82 1.02 -7.82
C PRO A 55 -13.38 -0.24 -7.16
N CYS A 56 -14.67 -0.20 -6.83
CA CYS A 56 -15.39 -1.26 -6.16
C CYS A 56 -16.69 -1.55 -6.90
N SER A 57 -17.08 -2.83 -6.99
CA SER A 57 -18.41 -3.19 -7.48
C SER A 57 -19.48 -2.80 -6.44
N PHE A 58 -20.74 -2.71 -6.86
CA PHE A 58 -21.88 -2.50 -5.95
C PHE A 58 -21.85 -3.48 -4.76
N VAL A 59 -21.65 -4.78 -5.04
CA VAL A 59 -21.58 -5.84 -4.02
C VAL A 59 -20.43 -5.59 -3.04
N THR A 60 -19.29 -5.10 -3.54
CA THR A 60 -18.12 -4.78 -2.71
C THR A 60 -18.42 -3.60 -1.80
N HIS A 61 -19.02 -2.53 -2.33
CA HIS A 61 -19.43 -1.38 -1.53
C HIS A 61 -20.40 -1.80 -0.42
N ALA A 62 -21.38 -2.64 -0.72
CA ALA A 62 -22.33 -3.13 0.27
C ALA A 62 -21.65 -3.97 1.37
N LEU A 63 -20.75 -4.88 0.98
CA LEU A 63 -20.02 -5.72 1.92
C LEU A 63 -19.09 -4.91 2.82
N LEU A 64 -18.27 -4.03 2.25
CA LEU A 64 -17.38 -3.17 3.02
C LEU A 64 -18.16 -2.19 3.90
N GLY A 65 -19.27 -1.65 3.40
CA GLY A 65 -20.18 -0.82 4.18
C GLY A 65 -20.75 -1.55 5.39
N SER A 66 -21.16 -2.81 5.23
CA SER A 66 -21.71 -3.60 6.35
C SER A 66 -20.71 -3.84 7.48
N TYR A 67 -19.43 -4.08 7.17
CA TYR A 67 -18.38 -4.18 8.19
C TYR A 67 -18.06 -2.84 8.84
N MET A 68 -18.14 -1.74 8.07
CA MET A 68 -17.97 -0.40 8.61
C MET A 68 -19.06 -0.05 9.63
N VAL A 69 -20.31 -0.39 9.33
CA VAL A 69 -21.45 -0.20 10.23
C VAL A 69 -21.31 -1.07 11.47
N GLN A 70 -21.01 -2.37 11.32
CA GLN A 70 -20.78 -3.26 12.47
C GLN A 70 -19.67 -2.74 13.40
N ALA A 71 -18.62 -2.14 12.84
CA ALA A 71 -17.52 -1.60 13.64
C ALA A 71 -17.88 -0.32 14.40
N GLU A 72 -18.73 0.56 13.85
CA GLU A 72 -19.11 1.83 14.51
C GLU A 72 -20.34 1.69 15.40
N VAL A 73 -21.33 0.91 14.96
CA VAL A 73 -22.66 0.84 15.59
C VAL A 73 -22.81 -0.41 16.46
N GLY A 74 -22.04 -1.47 16.19
CA GLY A 74 -22.18 -2.75 16.87
C GLY A 74 -23.23 -3.65 16.22
N ASP A 75 -23.86 -4.53 17.01
CA ASP A 75 -24.83 -5.50 16.48
C ASP A 75 -26.15 -4.85 16.02
N TYR A 76 -26.73 -5.39 14.95
CA TYR A 76 -28.05 -4.97 14.51
C TYR A 76 -29.17 -5.27 15.53
N ASP A 77 -29.78 -4.22 16.10
CA ASP A 77 -31.06 -4.28 16.81
C ASP A 77 -32.24 -3.81 15.92
N PRO A 78 -33.27 -4.63 15.66
CA PRO A 78 -34.47 -4.23 14.91
C PRO A 78 -35.24 -3.02 15.48
N LYS A 79 -35.11 -2.75 16.79
CA LYS A 79 -35.80 -1.62 17.46
C LYS A 79 -35.07 -0.30 17.24
N GLU A 80 -33.75 -0.32 17.21
CA GLU A 80 -32.91 0.86 17.05
C GLU A 80 -32.58 1.12 15.57
N HIS A 81 -32.44 0.05 14.78
CA HIS A 81 -32.03 0.10 13.38
C HIS A 81 -33.19 -0.20 12.42
N SER A 82 -34.21 0.65 12.47
CA SER A 82 -35.35 0.59 11.54
C SER A 82 -34.97 1.20 10.18
N GLY A 83 -35.20 0.43 9.10
CA GLY A 83 -34.92 0.88 7.73
C GLY A 83 -33.45 1.21 7.49
N THR A 84 -33.19 2.26 6.71
CA THR A 84 -31.83 2.77 6.42
C THR A 84 -31.48 4.04 7.19
N THR A 85 -32.37 4.55 8.05
CA THR A 85 -32.22 5.87 8.69
C THR A 85 -30.94 5.99 9.52
N TYR A 86 -30.54 4.91 10.20
CA TYR A 86 -29.31 4.85 10.99
C TYR A 86 -28.03 4.84 10.14
N LEU A 87 -28.15 4.69 8.81
CA LEU A 87 -27.05 4.77 7.86
C LEU A 87 -26.81 6.19 7.33
N SER A 88 -27.64 7.17 7.69
CA SER A 88 -27.59 8.53 7.14
C SER A 88 -26.26 9.27 7.34
N GLU A 89 -25.49 8.92 8.37
CA GLU A 89 -24.16 9.50 8.64
C GLU A 89 -23.03 8.79 7.88
N PHE A 90 -23.33 7.70 7.17
CA PHE A 90 -22.34 6.88 6.48
C PHE A 90 -22.27 7.18 4.99
N THR A 91 -21.04 7.22 4.47
CA THR A 91 -20.77 7.29 3.03
C THR A 91 -19.98 6.06 2.62
N PHE A 92 -20.65 5.14 1.92
CA PHE A 92 -20.11 3.84 1.52
C PHE A 92 -19.48 3.86 0.12
N ALA A 93 -20.02 4.67 -0.79
CA ALA A 93 -19.66 4.71 -2.20
C ALA A 93 -19.75 6.12 -2.77
N PRO A 94 -19.03 6.45 -3.87
CA PRO A 94 -19.13 7.75 -4.55
C PRO A 94 -20.57 8.04 -5.04
N ASN A 95 -21.25 7.01 -5.54
CA ASN A 95 -22.62 7.08 -6.04
C ASN A 95 -23.55 6.24 -5.15
N GLN A 96 -23.71 6.66 -3.89
CA GLN A 96 -24.58 5.96 -2.93
C GLN A 96 -26.06 6.14 -3.30
N ASN A 97 -26.84 5.05 -3.19
CA ASN A 97 -28.27 5.04 -3.44
C ASN A 97 -29.00 4.20 -2.38
N THR A 98 -30.32 4.26 -2.35
CA THR A 98 -31.14 3.54 -1.37
C THR A 98 -30.97 2.02 -1.47
N GLU A 99 -30.84 1.48 -2.68
CA GLU A 99 -30.61 0.04 -2.88
C GLU A 99 -29.30 -0.45 -2.24
N LEU A 100 -28.24 0.36 -2.30
CA LEU A 100 -26.97 0.07 -1.62
C LEU A 100 -27.15 0.05 -0.11
N GLU A 101 -27.87 1.03 0.44
CA GLU A 101 -28.13 1.13 1.88
C GLU A 101 -28.94 -0.07 2.38
N GLU A 102 -30.03 -0.43 1.69
CA GLU A 102 -30.81 -1.64 2.00
C GLU A 102 -29.93 -2.88 2.00
N LYS A 103 -29.02 -3.00 1.02
CA LYS A 103 -28.10 -4.13 0.96
C LYS A 103 -27.09 -4.14 2.10
N VAL A 104 -26.61 -2.97 2.51
CA VAL A 104 -25.74 -2.81 3.69
C VAL A 104 -26.48 -3.27 4.95
N VAL A 105 -27.74 -2.87 5.14
CA VAL A 105 -28.57 -3.30 6.27
C VAL A 105 -28.72 -4.82 6.30
N ASP A 106 -29.01 -5.45 5.16
CA ASP A 106 -29.15 -6.90 5.08
C ASP A 106 -27.88 -7.65 5.43
N LEU A 107 -26.72 -7.14 5.00
CA LEU A 107 -25.43 -7.73 5.35
C LEU A 107 -25.05 -7.45 6.81
N HIS A 108 -25.38 -6.28 7.35
CA HIS A 108 -25.14 -5.92 8.75
C HIS A 108 -25.82 -6.91 9.72
N LYS A 109 -27.05 -7.32 9.43
CA LYS A 109 -27.77 -8.37 10.19
C LYS A 109 -26.98 -9.69 10.33
N THR A 110 -26.09 -9.98 9.38
CA THR A 110 -25.31 -11.24 9.35
C THR A 110 -24.04 -11.21 10.20
N HIS A 111 -23.62 -10.03 10.66
CA HIS A 111 -22.34 -9.86 11.39
C HIS A 111 -22.48 -9.93 12.90
N LYS A 112 -23.65 -10.32 13.41
CA LYS A 112 -23.97 -10.36 14.84
C LYS A 112 -22.90 -11.09 15.66
N GLY A 113 -22.46 -10.45 16.74
CA GLY A 113 -21.44 -10.95 17.66
C GLY A 113 -20.00 -10.69 17.21
N GLN A 114 -19.78 -10.07 16.04
CA GLN A 114 -18.44 -9.61 15.66
C GLN A 114 -18.06 -8.36 16.47
N THR A 115 -16.90 -8.40 17.08
CA THR A 115 -16.31 -7.22 17.72
C THR A 115 -15.90 -6.18 16.67
N PRO A 116 -15.80 -4.88 17.04
CA PRO A 116 -15.33 -3.84 16.12
C PRO A 116 -13.99 -4.19 15.46
N ALA A 117 -13.04 -4.75 16.23
CA ALA A 117 -11.74 -5.16 15.71
C ALA A 117 -11.83 -6.30 14.68
N GLU A 118 -12.77 -7.24 14.85
CA GLU A 118 -13.02 -8.32 13.87
C GLU A 118 -13.71 -7.80 12.61
N ALA A 119 -14.67 -6.89 12.75
CA ALA A 119 -15.34 -6.26 11.62
C ALA A 119 -14.33 -5.43 10.78
N GLU A 120 -13.47 -4.65 11.43
CA GLU A 120 -12.38 -3.92 10.76
C GLU A 120 -11.37 -4.87 10.10
N LEU A 121 -11.06 -6.00 10.74
CA LEU A 121 -10.20 -7.02 10.16
C LEU A 121 -10.83 -7.60 8.88
N HIS A 122 -12.10 -7.96 8.91
CA HIS A 122 -12.83 -8.47 7.75
C HIS A 122 -12.99 -7.44 6.64
N TYR A 123 -13.21 -6.17 6.98
CA TYR A 123 -13.19 -5.05 6.04
C TYR A 123 -11.86 -5.06 5.27
N LEU A 124 -10.73 -5.07 5.98
CA LEU A 124 -9.40 -5.05 5.37
C LEU A 124 -9.08 -6.33 4.59
N GLU A 125 -9.52 -7.48 5.07
CA GLU A 125 -9.31 -8.75 4.38
C GLU A 125 -10.09 -8.86 3.08
N ASN A 126 -11.22 -8.17 2.94
CA ASN A 126 -11.94 -8.08 1.68
C ASN A 126 -11.40 -6.96 0.80
N ALA A 127 -11.10 -5.78 1.34
CA ALA A 127 -10.52 -4.68 0.59
C ALA A 127 -9.17 -5.06 -0.06
N LYS A 128 -8.33 -5.84 0.63
CA LYS A 128 -7.04 -6.29 0.07
C LYS A 128 -7.17 -7.22 -1.13
N LYS A 129 -8.34 -7.85 -1.34
CA LYS A 129 -8.59 -8.69 -2.52
C LYS A 129 -8.87 -7.85 -3.76
N LEU A 130 -9.15 -6.55 -3.58
CA LEU A 130 -9.46 -5.66 -4.67
C LEU A 130 -8.27 -5.42 -5.57
N ALA A 131 -8.64 -5.21 -6.81
CA ALA A 131 -7.77 -5.00 -7.93
C ALA A 131 -6.68 -3.94 -7.69
N MET A 132 -7.15 -2.75 -7.35
CA MET A 132 -6.32 -1.56 -7.24
C MET A 132 -5.79 -1.36 -5.81
N TYR A 133 -6.09 -2.29 -4.90
CA TYR A 133 -5.56 -2.23 -3.55
C TYR A 133 -4.05 -2.41 -3.61
N GLY A 134 -3.29 -1.45 -3.10
CA GLY A 134 -1.82 -1.51 -3.19
C GLY A 134 -1.21 -0.61 -4.24
N VAL A 135 -2.02 -0.14 -5.18
CA VAL A 135 -1.51 0.31 -6.47
C VAL A 135 -1.47 1.83 -6.49
N ASP A 136 -0.26 2.37 -6.65
CA ASP A 136 -0.05 3.79 -6.94
C ASP A 136 -0.37 4.03 -8.42
N MET A 137 -1.43 4.80 -8.67
CA MET A 137 -1.92 5.06 -10.01
C MET A 137 -1.35 6.37 -10.53
N HIS A 138 -0.82 6.33 -11.75
CA HIS A 138 -0.26 7.49 -12.41
C HIS A 138 -1.03 7.77 -13.70
N SER A 139 -1.46 9.01 -13.88
CA SER A 139 -2.02 9.47 -15.15
C SER A 139 -0.94 9.47 -16.23
N ALA A 140 -1.25 8.95 -17.40
CA ALA A 140 -0.42 9.05 -18.59
C ALA A 140 -1.28 9.04 -19.86
N LYS A 141 -0.63 9.06 -21.02
CA LYS A 141 -1.27 8.87 -22.31
C LYS A 141 -0.70 7.64 -22.99
N ASP A 142 -1.56 6.88 -23.64
CA ASP A 142 -1.14 5.77 -24.49
C ASP A 142 -0.55 6.26 -25.83
N SER A 143 -0.26 5.33 -26.75
CA SER A 143 0.28 5.67 -28.07
C SER A 143 -0.69 6.43 -28.97
N GLU A 144 -1.99 6.39 -28.67
CA GLU A 144 -3.05 7.08 -29.42
C GLU A 144 -3.42 8.44 -28.79
N GLY A 145 -2.81 8.77 -27.65
CA GLY A 145 -3.03 10.03 -26.93
C GLY A 145 -4.20 10.00 -25.95
N VAL A 146 -4.78 8.83 -25.69
CA VAL A 146 -5.88 8.62 -24.75
C VAL A 146 -5.35 8.68 -23.32
N ASP A 147 -6.02 9.43 -22.45
CA ASP A 147 -5.68 9.50 -21.03
C ASP A 147 -5.97 8.17 -20.33
N ILE A 148 -4.92 7.58 -19.76
CA ILE A 148 -4.95 6.30 -19.06
C ILE A 148 -4.42 6.45 -17.63
N MET A 149 -4.85 5.54 -16.76
CA MET A 149 -4.32 5.41 -15.40
C MET A 149 -3.50 4.13 -15.33
N LEU A 150 -2.20 4.24 -15.10
CA LEU A 150 -1.28 3.11 -15.04
C LEU A 150 -0.81 2.83 -13.60
N GLY A 151 -0.83 1.54 -13.24
CA GLY A 151 -0.34 1.07 -11.95
C GLY A 151 0.62 -0.09 -12.10
N ILE A 152 1.78 -0.06 -11.42
CA ILE A 152 2.72 -1.18 -11.48
C ILE A 152 2.29 -2.27 -10.49
N LEU A 153 1.89 -3.44 -10.99
CA LEU A 153 1.51 -4.58 -10.13
C LEU A 153 2.70 -5.41 -9.69
N LYS A 154 3.53 -5.80 -10.65
CA LYS A 154 4.58 -6.78 -10.41
C LYS A 154 5.75 -6.58 -11.32
N ILE A 155 6.94 -6.61 -10.73
CA ILE A 155 8.19 -6.68 -11.46
C ILE A 155 8.77 -8.09 -11.30
N SER A 156 9.19 -8.71 -12.40
CA SER A 156 9.75 -10.07 -12.39
C SER A 156 10.78 -10.29 -13.49
N TYR A 157 11.50 -11.41 -13.45
CA TYR A 157 12.44 -11.76 -14.52
C TYR A 157 12.47 -13.28 -14.79
N LYS A 158 12.75 -13.67 -16.04
CA LYS A 158 12.90 -15.07 -16.47
C LYS A 158 13.97 -15.17 -17.54
N ARG A 159 14.99 -16.02 -17.32
CA ARG A 159 16.17 -16.12 -18.19
C ARG A 159 16.80 -14.73 -18.36
N SER A 160 16.97 -14.26 -19.58
CA SER A 160 17.48 -12.92 -19.88
C SER A 160 16.38 -11.88 -20.10
N ASN A 161 15.12 -12.17 -19.76
CA ASN A 161 14.01 -11.23 -19.91
C ASN A 161 13.59 -10.66 -18.55
N PHE A 162 13.24 -9.38 -18.53
CA PHE A 162 12.66 -8.64 -17.42
C PHE A 162 11.23 -8.22 -17.77
N TYR A 163 10.32 -8.25 -16.81
CA TYR A 163 8.90 -8.02 -17.04
C TYR A 163 8.33 -7.05 -16.00
N ILE A 164 7.58 -6.07 -16.47
CA ILE A 164 6.75 -5.18 -15.68
C ILE A 164 5.30 -5.51 -16.01
N LYS A 165 4.55 -5.99 -15.03
CA LYS A 165 3.12 -6.23 -15.13
C LYS A 165 2.41 -4.96 -14.67
N ILE A 166 1.68 -4.33 -15.59
CA ILE A 166 0.90 -3.14 -15.34
C ILE A 166 -0.55 -3.56 -15.14
N ARG A 167 -1.23 -2.92 -14.19
CA ARG A 167 -2.66 -3.05 -14.04
C ARG A 167 -3.33 -2.15 -15.06
N PRO A 168 -4.23 -2.67 -15.90
CA PRO A 168 -5.11 -1.81 -16.65
C PRO A 168 -6.01 -1.00 -15.69
N GLY A 169 -6.35 0.23 -16.06
CA GLY A 169 -7.40 1.00 -15.39
C GLY A 169 -8.77 0.32 -15.51
N GLU A 170 -9.81 0.86 -14.87
CA GLU A 170 -11.16 0.29 -14.83
C GLU A 170 -11.77 -0.02 -16.22
N PHE A 171 -11.29 0.66 -17.26
CA PHE A 171 -11.77 0.54 -18.64
C PHE A 171 -10.87 -0.25 -19.59
N GLU A 172 -9.69 -0.68 -19.15
CA GLU A 172 -8.79 -1.49 -19.97
C GLU A 172 -8.97 -2.98 -19.61
N THR A 173 -9.32 -3.81 -20.60
CA THR A 173 -9.54 -5.25 -20.38
C THR A 173 -8.26 -6.07 -20.46
N PHE A 174 -7.15 -5.47 -20.90
CA PHE A 174 -5.90 -6.18 -21.18
C PHE A 174 -4.84 -5.93 -20.12
N GLU A 175 -4.41 -7.01 -19.46
CA GLU A 175 -3.26 -6.95 -18.57
C GLU A 175 -1.96 -6.79 -19.37
N SER A 176 -1.49 -5.55 -19.45
CA SER A 176 -0.27 -5.21 -20.18
C SER A 176 0.98 -5.64 -19.40
N THR A 177 1.64 -6.69 -19.88
CA THR A 177 2.97 -7.06 -19.41
C THR A 177 4.02 -6.53 -20.38
N ILE A 178 4.78 -5.53 -19.95
CA ILE A 178 5.90 -4.99 -20.72
C ILE A 178 7.13 -5.86 -20.49
N GLY A 179 7.70 -6.40 -21.57
CA GLY A 179 8.88 -7.27 -21.54
C GLY A 179 10.11 -6.58 -22.12
N PHE A 180 11.25 -6.74 -21.44
CA PHE A 180 12.55 -6.22 -21.87
C PHE A 180 13.55 -7.37 -21.99
N LYS A 181 14.23 -7.47 -23.13
CA LYS A 181 15.32 -8.43 -23.36
C LYS A 181 16.64 -7.81 -22.90
N LEU A 182 17.31 -8.45 -21.95
CA LEU A 182 18.64 -8.07 -21.48
C LEU A 182 19.72 -8.98 -22.09
N PRO A 183 20.99 -8.53 -22.14
CA PRO A 183 22.08 -9.28 -22.77
C PRO A 183 22.27 -10.70 -22.22
N ASN A 184 22.00 -10.90 -20.92
CA ASN A 184 22.09 -12.20 -20.28
C ASN A 184 21.24 -12.28 -18.99
N HIS A 185 21.15 -13.48 -18.41
CA HIS A 185 20.41 -13.72 -17.17
C HIS A 185 20.98 -12.96 -15.96
N LYS A 186 22.30 -12.71 -15.90
CA LYS A 186 22.91 -11.96 -14.79
C LYS A 186 22.44 -10.50 -14.81
N ALA A 187 22.37 -9.88 -15.99
CA ALA A 187 21.87 -8.52 -16.16
C ALA A 187 20.38 -8.41 -15.79
N ALA A 188 19.53 -9.34 -16.26
CA ALA A 188 18.11 -9.42 -15.87
C ALA A 188 17.93 -9.55 -14.35
N LYS A 189 18.69 -10.44 -13.71
CA LYS A 189 18.68 -10.59 -12.25
C LYS A 189 19.14 -9.32 -11.54
N ARG A 190 20.17 -8.63 -12.05
CA ARG A 190 20.70 -7.38 -11.45
C ARG A 190 19.66 -6.26 -11.52
N LEU A 191 19.04 -6.03 -12.68
CA LEU A 191 18.00 -5.01 -12.83
C LEU A 191 16.83 -5.27 -11.87
N TRP A 192 16.35 -6.51 -11.84
CA TRP A 192 15.30 -6.91 -10.90
C TRP A 192 15.67 -6.66 -9.43
N LYS A 193 16.90 -6.99 -9.02
CA LYS A 193 17.38 -6.70 -7.66
C LYS A 193 17.37 -5.19 -7.37
N VAL A 194 17.90 -4.36 -8.27
CA VAL A 194 17.94 -2.91 -8.10
C VAL A 194 16.53 -2.34 -7.92
N CYS A 195 15.56 -2.77 -8.74
CA CYS A 195 14.16 -2.35 -8.57
C CYS A 195 13.60 -2.74 -7.19
N VAL A 196 13.87 -3.96 -6.73
CA VAL A 196 13.43 -4.43 -5.41
C VAL A 196 14.12 -3.68 -4.27
N GLU A 197 15.43 -3.43 -4.37
CA GLU A 197 16.22 -2.68 -3.38
C GLU A 197 15.74 -1.24 -3.27
N HIS A 198 15.63 -0.54 -4.40
CA HIS A 198 15.18 0.85 -4.45
C HIS A 198 13.77 0.99 -3.88
N HIS A 199 12.86 0.11 -4.31
CA HIS A 199 11.53 0.05 -3.74
C HIS A 199 11.62 -0.18 -2.22
N THR A 200 12.38 -1.18 -1.74
CA THR A 200 12.52 -1.47 -0.29
C THR A 200 13.08 -0.34 0.52
N PHE A 201 14.12 0.31 0.04
CA PHE A 201 14.74 1.38 0.76
C PHE A 201 13.82 2.60 0.90
N PHE A 202 13.18 3.03 -0.19
CA PHE A 202 12.41 4.29 -0.21
C PHE A 202 10.93 4.14 0.17
N ARG A 203 10.34 2.94 0.07
CA ARG A 203 8.89 2.76 0.25
C ARG A 203 8.47 1.83 1.40
N LEU A 204 9.37 1.08 2.04
CA LEU A 204 9.03 0.29 3.24
C LEU A 204 9.61 0.89 4.51
N MET A 205 8.92 0.67 5.62
CA MET A 205 9.47 0.84 6.96
C MET A 205 10.57 -0.16 7.25
N THR A 206 10.31 -1.42 6.95
CA THR A 206 11.18 -2.52 7.34
C THR A 206 11.33 -3.48 6.17
N PRO A 207 12.51 -4.09 5.99
CA PRO A 207 12.68 -5.17 5.04
C PRO A 207 11.71 -6.33 5.33
N GLU A 208 11.39 -7.12 4.31
CA GLU A 208 10.55 -8.31 4.50
C GLU A 208 11.26 -9.32 5.43
N PRO A 209 10.61 -9.80 6.50
CA PRO A 209 11.25 -10.71 7.46
C PRO A 209 11.61 -12.05 6.80
N PRO A 210 12.72 -12.69 7.21
CA PRO A 210 13.10 -13.99 6.68
C PRO A 210 11.99 -15.02 6.96
N GLN A 211 11.56 -15.74 5.92
CA GLN A 211 10.64 -16.88 6.07
C GLN A 211 11.32 -17.94 6.92
N LYS A 212 10.66 -18.44 7.98
CA LYS A 212 11.17 -19.53 8.83
C LYS A 212 11.64 -20.68 7.92
N GLN A 213 12.91 -21.05 8.03
CA GLN A 213 13.45 -22.18 7.28
C GLN A 213 12.78 -23.46 7.78
N GLY A 214 12.08 -24.16 6.88
CA GLY A 214 11.70 -25.54 7.13
C GLY A 214 12.94 -26.45 7.08
N LEU A 215 12.82 -27.67 7.61
CA LEU A 215 13.88 -28.68 7.75
C LEU A 215 14.51 -29.18 6.42
N TRP A 216 14.15 -28.61 5.27
CA TRP A 216 14.61 -29.06 3.95
C TRP A 216 15.44 -27.98 3.25
N PRO A 217 16.68 -28.29 2.79
CA PRO A 217 17.49 -27.33 2.06
C PRO A 217 16.85 -27.06 0.69
N ARG A 218 16.34 -25.84 0.48
CA ARG A 218 15.87 -25.39 -0.82
C ARG A 218 17.05 -24.86 -1.63
N LEU A 219 17.45 -25.58 -2.70
CA LEU A 219 18.39 -25.06 -3.70
C LEU A 219 17.77 -23.84 -4.41
N GLY A 220 18.24 -22.64 -4.05
CA GLY A 220 17.92 -21.39 -4.74
C GLY A 220 17.99 -20.17 -3.84
N SER A 221 18.90 -19.23 -4.13
CA SER A 221 18.94 -17.94 -3.44
C SER A 221 17.68 -17.13 -3.83
N LYS A 222 16.68 -17.05 -2.94
CA LYS A 222 15.69 -15.96 -3.01
C LYS A 222 16.36 -14.71 -2.47
N PHE A 223 16.77 -13.81 -3.37
CA PHE A 223 17.32 -12.52 -2.99
C PHE A 223 16.37 -11.80 -2.04
N ARG A 224 16.93 -11.19 -0.99
CA ARG A 224 16.22 -10.36 -0.02
C ARG A 224 17.08 -9.15 0.27
N TYR A 225 16.41 -8.01 0.42
CA TYR A 225 17.05 -6.81 0.90
C TYR A 225 17.45 -6.99 2.37
N SER A 226 18.70 -6.68 2.71
CA SER A 226 19.27 -6.86 4.06
C SER A 226 19.73 -5.55 4.71
N GLY A 227 19.49 -4.40 4.08
CA GLY A 227 19.88 -3.08 4.59
C GLY A 227 18.81 -2.44 5.49
N ARG A 228 19.13 -1.25 6.01
CA ARG A 228 18.14 -0.37 6.67
C ARG A 228 17.37 0.40 5.61
N THR A 229 16.06 0.50 5.77
CA THR A 229 15.25 1.39 4.93
C THR A 229 15.56 2.87 5.22
N GLN A 230 15.10 3.77 4.35
CA GLN A 230 15.19 5.21 4.58
C GLN A 230 14.46 5.60 5.87
N TYR A 231 13.33 4.97 6.15
CA TYR A 231 12.57 5.21 7.39
C TYR A 231 13.38 4.82 8.63
N GLN A 232 13.95 3.60 8.66
CA GLN A 232 14.81 3.17 9.77
C GLN A 232 16.02 4.07 9.94
N SER A 233 16.56 4.58 8.83
CA SER A 233 17.69 5.52 8.85
C SER A 233 17.30 6.87 9.44
N ARG A 234 16.12 7.42 9.10
CA ARG A 234 15.58 8.66 9.68
C ARG A 234 15.27 8.51 11.16
N MET A 235 14.61 7.41 11.57
CA MET A 235 14.33 7.16 12.98
C MET A 235 15.60 7.00 13.80
N ALA A 236 16.60 6.27 13.29
CA ALA A 236 17.90 6.16 13.94
C ALA A 236 18.61 7.51 14.04
N ALA A 237 18.48 8.38 13.02
CA ALA A 237 19.02 9.74 13.04
C ALA A 237 18.34 10.62 14.11
N ASN A 238 17.01 10.57 14.21
CA ASN A 238 16.28 11.33 15.24
C ASN A 238 16.56 10.85 16.66
N LEU A 239 16.90 9.57 16.84
CA LEU A 239 17.27 8.99 18.13
C LEU A 239 18.76 9.11 18.45
N SER A 240 19.60 9.54 17.50
CA SER A 240 21.03 9.70 17.76
C SER A 240 21.30 11.09 18.30
N ASP A 241 21.55 11.16 19.61
CA ASP A 241 22.10 12.33 20.28
C ASP A 241 23.60 12.42 19.97
N ARG A 242 23.89 12.84 18.73
CA ARG A 242 25.26 13.00 18.25
C ARG A 242 25.63 14.46 18.43
N ASN A 243 26.47 14.75 19.42
CA ASN A 243 27.06 16.08 19.57
C ASN A 243 27.65 16.54 18.24
N ASN A 244 27.35 17.77 17.83
CA ASN A 244 27.96 18.35 16.64
C ASN A 244 29.49 18.26 16.79
N PRO A 245 30.22 17.73 15.80
CA PRO A 245 31.68 17.75 15.86
C PRO A 245 32.15 19.20 15.97
N GLU A 246 33.12 19.46 16.84
CA GLU A 246 33.82 20.74 16.83
C GLU A 246 34.61 20.84 15.52
N PHE A 247 34.23 21.79 14.68
CA PHE A 247 35.03 22.16 13.52
C PHE A 247 35.02 23.67 13.38
N GLU A 248 36.20 24.23 13.14
CA GLU A 248 36.37 25.65 12.88
C GLU A 248 35.82 25.96 11.48
N ARG A 249 34.74 26.73 11.42
CA ARG A 249 34.12 27.13 10.15
C ARG A 249 34.97 28.21 9.49
N THR A 250 35.86 27.84 8.58
CA THR A 250 36.45 28.82 7.65
C THR A 250 35.38 29.32 6.69
N LEU A 251 35.00 30.59 6.81
CA LEU A 251 34.16 31.26 5.82
C LEU A 251 34.83 31.16 4.44
N SER A 252 34.12 30.66 3.43
CA SER A 252 34.58 30.73 2.04
C SER A 252 34.48 32.19 1.57
N ARG A 253 35.44 33.04 1.94
CA ARG A 253 35.53 34.39 1.37
C ARG A 253 35.90 34.24 -0.10
N ARG A 254 34.98 34.62 -0.98
CA ARG A 254 35.28 34.90 -2.38
C ARG A 254 36.34 36.00 -2.38
N LYS A 255 37.57 35.73 -2.85
CA LYS A 255 38.59 36.76 -3.05
C LYS A 255 38.01 37.80 -4.02
N LEU A 256 37.53 38.93 -3.51
CA LEU A 256 37.36 40.13 -4.32
C LEU A 256 38.78 40.55 -4.71
N SER A 257 39.17 40.28 -5.97
CA SER A 257 40.38 40.84 -6.53
C SER A 257 40.21 42.36 -6.51
N SER A 258 40.92 43.06 -5.62
CA SER A 258 41.10 44.50 -5.76
C SER A 258 41.99 44.71 -6.97
N ARG A 259 41.39 45.05 -8.12
CA ARG A 259 42.12 45.78 -9.15
C ARG A 259 42.19 47.22 -8.67
N SER A 260 43.35 47.58 -8.12
CA SER A 260 43.79 48.98 -8.09
C SER A 260 43.85 49.44 -9.53
N MET A 261 43.19 50.55 -9.86
CA MET A 261 43.57 51.32 -11.03
C MET A 261 44.81 52.11 -10.64
N ASP A 262 45.90 51.88 -11.35
CA ASP A 262 46.89 52.88 -11.75
C ASP A 262 47.42 52.45 -13.13
#